data_AF-A0A397JRZ9-F1
#
_entry.id   AF-A0A397JRZ9-F1
#
_cell.length_a   1.000
_cell.length_b   1.000
_cell.length_c   1.000
_cell.angle_alpha   90.00
_cell.angle_beta   90.00
_cell.angle_gamma   90.00
#
_symmetry.space_group_name_H-M   'P 1'
#
loop_
_entity.id
_entity.type
_entity.pdbx_description
1 polymer ?
#
loop_
_entity_poly.entity_id
_entity_poly.type
_entity_poly.pdbx_seq_one_letter_code
_entity_poly.pdbx_strand_id
1 'polypeptide(L)'
;MAFKFFEKLSQDFSELLNDKEEYNVIIEFGQEQREKKLLCALHLTLIKNYQIPYIYGGIVNTENMDNRTIYDLMILANELEFEEVSEKLENLLIESKDSWLRTHFIFVYHSIFKHSKFKNLEKFCNGIVVKHPSIIFESAEFSSFHESALTSILKHDDLQMKESEIWNYVIKWLTAQNPTLPAKLEEWSDENFMTLKITLQQCLSLIRYFHIPNSDVVYKIKPYKKILDKQLWNDLKLHLMLPNQPVESTILPPRILKQELPVRMVELFSIIIIEENASMISSWIDKKITSYSSRNNPHELINSSRK
;
A
#
# COMPACT_ATOMS: atom_id res chain seq x y z
N MET A 1 31.22 14.84 -30.44
CA MET A 1 31.45 13.74 -31.40
C MET A 1 31.32 12.37 -30.73
N ALA A 2 31.85 12.18 -29.51
CA ALA A 2 31.68 10.95 -28.73
C ALA A 2 30.22 10.59 -28.37
N PHE A 3 29.36 11.58 -28.04
CA PHE A 3 27.96 11.31 -27.66
C PHE A 3 27.15 10.61 -28.77
N LYS A 4 27.25 11.10 -30.01
CA LYS A 4 26.61 10.48 -31.19
C LYS A 4 27.16 9.08 -31.51
N PHE A 5 28.40 8.79 -31.12
CA PHE A 5 29.02 7.48 -31.31
C PHE A 5 28.44 6.46 -30.33
N PHE A 6 28.27 6.84 -29.05
CA PHE A 6 27.65 5.96 -28.05
C PHE A 6 26.15 5.76 -28.30
N GLU A 7 25.41 6.78 -28.73
CA GLU A 7 24.00 6.63 -29.15
C GLU A 7 23.85 5.66 -30.32
N LYS A 8 24.75 5.73 -31.31
CA LYS A 8 24.73 4.83 -32.46
C LYS A 8 25.12 3.40 -32.07
N LEU A 9 26.17 3.24 -31.27
CA LEU A 9 26.63 1.94 -30.77
C LEU A 9 25.55 1.24 -29.94
N SER A 10 24.87 2.01 -29.09
CA SER A 10 23.67 1.61 -28.35
C SER A 10 22.58 1.01 -29.24
N GLN A 11 22.26 1.75 -30.32
CA GLN A 11 21.21 1.38 -31.25
C GLN A 11 21.59 0.12 -32.02
N ASP A 12 22.85 0.05 -32.47
CA ASP A 12 23.41 -1.13 -33.15
C ASP A 12 23.34 -2.38 -32.26
N PHE A 13 23.67 -2.28 -30.96
CA PHE A 13 23.53 -3.41 -30.01
C PHE A 13 22.07 -3.78 -29.72
N SER A 14 21.17 -2.81 -29.66
CA SER A 14 19.73 -3.05 -29.48
C SER A 14 19.12 -3.79 -30.67
N GLU A 15 19.57 -3.48 -31.88
CA GLU A 15 19.21 -4.18 -33.12
C GLU A 15 19.73 -5.62 -33.12
N LEU A 16 20.99 -5.84 -32.70
CA LEU A 16 21.60 -7.16 -32.54
C LEU A 16 20.85 -8.08 -31.58
N LEU A 17 20.25 -7.54 -30.53
CA LEU A 17 19.48 -8.34 -29.56
C LEU A 17 18.12 -8.82 -30.09
N ASN A 18 17.63 -8.25 -31.18
CA ASN A 18 16.47 -8.77 -31.90
C ASN A 18 16.85 -9.93 -32.83
N ASP A 19 18.12 -10.03 -33.21
CA ASP A 19 18.68 -11.14 -33.95
C ASP A 19 19.05 -12.27 -32.98
N LYS A 20 18.61 -13.51 -33.27
CA LYS A 20 18.70 -14.61 -32.30
C LYS A 20 20.06 -15.32 -32.30
N GLU A 21 21.01 -14.86 -33.11
CA GLU A 21 22.19 -15.65 -33.46
C GLU A 21 23.44 -15.36 -32.60
N GLU A 22 23.46 -14.31 -31.77
CA GLU A 22 24.66 -13.89 -31.01
C GLU A 22 24.45 -13.69 -29.49
N TYR A 23 23.57 -14.47 -28.85
CA TYR A 23 23.41 -14.39 -27.39
C TYR A 23 24.55 -15.12 -26.65
N ASN A 24 25.41 -14.36 -25.95
CA ASN A 24 26.54 -14.88 -25.17
C ASN A 24 26.17 -15.26 -23.73
N VAL A 25 24.98 -14.87 -23.27
CA VAL A 25 24.48 -15.08 -21.91
C VAL A 25 23.06 -15.64 -22.00
N ILE A 26 22.86 -16.83 -21.45
CA ILE A 26 21.55 -17.49 -21.34
C ILE A 26 21.09 -17.35 -19.90
N ILE A 27 19.96 -16.67 -19.68
CA ILE A 27 19.35 -16.56 -18.35
C ILE A 27 18.34 -17.70 -18.19
N GLU A 28 18.70 -18.74 -17.44
CA GLU A 28 17.82 -19.86 -17.11
C GLU A 28 17.05 -19.58 -15.82
N PHE A 29 15.71 -19.64 -15.87
CA PHE A 29 14.85 -19.52 -14.69
C PHE A 29 14.27 -20.89 -14.31
N GLY A 30 14.40 -21.25 -13.02
CA GLY A 30 13.92 -22.52 -12.47
C GLY A 30 12.41 -22.74 -12.71
N GLN A 31 12.05 -23.93 -13.15
CA GLN A 31 10.65 -24.29 -13.42
C GLN A 31 9.84 -24.34 -12.13
N GLU A 32 8.83 -23.48 -11.93
CA GLU A 32 7.70 -23.76 -11.03
C GLU A 32 6.48 -22.82 -11.20
N GLN A 33 5.27 -23.40 -11.07
CA GLN A 33 3.88 -22.88 -11.08
C GLN A 33 3.42 -21.85 -12.14
N ARG A 34 2.15 -21.97 -12.57
CA ARG A 34 1.56 -21.26 -13.73
C ARG A 34 1.55 -19.73 -13.60
N GLU A 35 1.29 -19.19 -12.40
CA GLU A 35 1.31 -17.75 -12.11
C GLU A 35 2.74 -17.17 -12.15
N LYS A 36 3.72 -17.90 -11.59
CA LYS A 36 5.14 -17.55 -11.69
C LYS A 36 5.65 -17.67 -13.13
N LYS A 37 5.12 -18.60 -13.93
CA LYS A 37 5.45 -18.75 -15.36
C LYS A 37 4.95 -17.56 -16.20
N LEU A 38 3.77 -17.01 -15.88
CA LEU A 38 3.25 -15.78 -16.46
C LEU A 38 4.08 -14.57 -16.04
N LEU A 39 4.46 -14.49 -14.76
CA LEU A 39 5.38 -13.47 -14.26
C LEU A 39 6.72 -13.54 -15.00
N CYS A 40 7.33 -14.72 -15.16
CA CYS A 40 8.57 -14.93 -15.90
C CYS A 40 8.43 -14.58 -17.39
N ALA A 41 7.30 -14.87 -18.04
CA ALA A 41 7.07 -14.49 -19.44
C ALA A 41 6.90 -12.97 -19.60
N LEU A 42 6.20 -12.32 -18.67
CA LEU A 42 6.08 -10.86 -18.61
C LEU A 42 7.45 -10.23 -18.35
N HIS A 43 8.21 -10.77 -17.39
CA HIS A 43 9.59 -10.41 -17.08
C HIS A 43 10.45 -10.54 -18.34
N LEU A 44 10.49 -11.69 -19.01
CA LEU A 44 11.26 -11.89 -20.25
C LEU A 44 10.84 -10.92 -21.37
N THR A 45 9.56 -10.59 -21.49
CA THR A 45 9.05 -9.63 -22.49
C THR A 45 9.49 -8.21 -22.15
N LEU A 46 9.40 -7.82 -20.87
CA LEU A 46 9.82 -6.51 -20.37
C LEU A 46 11.34 -6.34 -20.45
N ILE A 47 12.08 -7.39 -20.10
CA ILE A 47 13.54 -7.46 -20.22
C ILE A 47 13.95 -7.31 -21.68
N LYS A 48 13.35 -8.10 -22.58
CA LYS A 48 13.70 -8.09 -24.01
C LYS A 48 13.35 -6.77 -24.70
N ASN A 49 12.20 -6.21 -24.39
CA ASN A 49 11.71 -5.02 -25.09
C ASN A 49 12.21 -3.70 -24.47
N TYR A 50 12.63 -3.68 -23.20
CA TYR A 50 12.89 -2.41 -22.49
C TYR A 50 14.16 -2.41 -21.62
N GLN A 51 14.54 -3.52 -20.98
CA GLN A 51 15.79 -3.57 -20.22
C GLN A 51 17.01 -3.66 -21.14
N ILE A 52 16.94 -4.47 -22.19
CA ILE A 52 17.99 -4.59 -23.20
C ILE A 52 18.27 -3.25 -23.89
N PRO A 53 17.26 -2.53 -24.45
CA PRO A 53 17.50 -1.21 -25.03
C PRO A 53 18.00 -0.17 -24.00
N TYR A 54 17.68 -0.32 -22.71
CA TYR A 54 18.22 0.54 -21.66
C TYR A 54 19.69 0.23 -21.33
N ILE A 55 20.07 -1.04 -21.19
CA ILE A 55 21.46 -1.45 -20.90
C ILE A 55 22.38 -0.97 -22.02
N TYR A 56 21.94 -1.08 -23.26
CA TYR A 56 22.74 -0.67 -24.41
C TYR A 56 22.57 0.80 -24.75
N GLY A 57 21.42 1.42 -24.45
CA GLY A 57 21.06 2.75 -24.94
C GLY A 57 20.50 3.79 -23.99
N GLY A 58 20.31 3.46 -22.72
CA GLY A 58 19.90 4.42 -21.68
C GLY A 58 18.50 5.02 -21.85
N ILE A 59 17.68 4.52 -22.80
CA ILE A 59 16.36 5.08 -23.11
C ILE A 59 15.27 4.05 -22.77
N VAL A 60 14.30 4.46 -21.96
CA VAL A 60 13.05 3.73 -21.72
C VAL A 60 11.91 4.55 -22.31
N ASN A 61 11.30 4.09 -23.41
CA ASN A 61 10.14 4.75 -24.00
C ASN A 61 8.85 4.27 -23.34
N THR A 62 8.19 5.15 -22.58
CA THR A 62 6.94 4.86 -21.86
C THR A 62 5.68 5.39 -22.54
N GLU A 63 5.78 6.09 -23.67
CA GLU A 63 4.67 6.83 -24.29
C GLU A 63 3.48 5.95 -24.70
N ASN A 64 3.75 4.72 -25.12
CA ASN A 64 2.74 3.76 -25.59
C ASN A 64 2.42 2.65 -24.58
N MET A 65 2.99 2.71 -23.37
CA MET A 65 2.75 1.70 -22.35
C MET A 65 1.45 1.99 -21.61
N ASP A 66 0.70 0.93 -21.29
CA ASP A 66 -0.38 1.06 -20.32
C ASP A 66 0.19 1.26 -18.90
N ASN A 67 -0.63 1.83 -18.02
CA ASN A 67 -0.17 2.21 -16.68
C ASN A 67 0.25 1.01 -15.82
N ARG A 68 -0.35 -0.17 -16.05
CA ARG A 68 0.01 -1.38 -15.32
C ARG A 68 1.40 -1.85 -15.73
N THR A 69 1.70 -1.83 -17.02
CA THR A 69 3.02 -2.15 -17.55
C THR A 69 4.10 -1.20 -17.02
N ILE A 70 3.83 0.11 -16.95
CA ILE A 70 4.76 1.10 -16.37
C ILE A 70 5.05 0.76 -14.90
N TYR A 71 4.00 0.42 -14.14
CA TYR A 71 4.12 0.04 -12.75
C TYR A 71 4.90 -1.28 -12.58
N ASP A 72 4.60 -2.32 -13.35
CA ASP A 72 5.31 -3.60 -13.27
C ASP A 72 6.79 -3.42 -13.67
N LEU A 73 7.09 -2.56 -14.65
CA LEU A 73 8.46 -2.19 -15.02
C LEU A 73 9.19 -1.42 -13.90
N MET A 74 8.49 -0.57 -13.15
CA MET A 74 9.05 0.11 -11.97
C MET A 74 9.46 -0.90 -10.89
N ILE A 75 8.58 -1.85 -10.57
CA ILE A 75 8.89 -2.93 -9.61
C ILE A 75 10.10 -3.74 -10.09
N LEU A 76 10.10 -4.11 -11.37
CA LEU A 76 11.17 -4.86 -11.99
C LEU A 76 12.52 -4.13 -11.95
N ALA A 77 12.53 -2.84 -12.31
CA ALA A 77 13.73 -2.02 -12.28
C ALA A 77 14.33 -1.95 -10.88
N ASN A 78 13.48 -1.86 -9.85
CA ASN A 78 13.90 -1.89 -8.46
C ASN A 78 14.47 -3.26 -8.03
N GLU A 79 13.84 -4.37 -8.44
CA GLU A 79 14.32 -5.73 -8.16
C GLU A 79 15.67 -6.03 -8.83
N LEU A 80 15.93 -5.43 -9.98
CA LEU A 80 17.17 -5.56 -10.75
C LEU A 80 18.22 -4.48 -10.40
N GLU A 81 17.97 -3.68 -9.35
CA GLU A 81 18.87 -2.61 -8.87
C GLU A 81 19.14 -1.48 -9.88
N PHE A 82 18.27 -1.28 -10.87
CA PHE A 82 18.26 -0.08 -11.73
C PHE A 82 17.54 1.08 -11.05
N GLU A 83 18.16 1.61 -9.99
CA GLU A 83 17.55 2.62 -9.11
C GLU A 83 17.09 3.89 -9.87
N GLU A 84 17.90 4.41 -10.80
CA GLU A 84 17.55 5.61 -11.57
C GLU A 84 16.31 5.41 -12.45
N VAL A 85 16.18 4.23 -13.07
CA VAL A 85 15.01 3.90 -13.90
C VAL A 85 13.78 3.74 -13.04
N SER A 86 13.92 3.02 -11.93
CA SER A 86 12.85 2.82 -10.96
C SER A 86 12.31 4.16 -10.46
N GLU A 87 13.20 5.08 -10.05
CA GLU A 87 12.81 6.41 -9.55
C GLU A 87 12.13 7.26 -10.62
N LYS A 88 12.61 7.24 -11.87
CA LYS A 88 11.96 7.96 -12.99
C LYS A 88 10.56 7.42 -13.27
N LEU A 89 10.37 6.11 -13.26
CA LEU A 89 9.07 5.48 -13.47
C LEU A 89 8.11 5.75 -12.30
N GLU A 90 8.64 5.75 -11.07
CA GLU A 90 7.90 6.11 -9.86
C GLU A 90 7.33 7.53 -9.98
N ASN A 91 8.17 8.51 -10.33
CA ASN A 91 7.76 9.90 -10.51
C ASN A 91 6.77 10.06 -11.68
N LEU A 92 6.99 9.36 -12.79
CA LEU A 92 6.08 9.37 -13.94
C LEU A 92 4.67 8.92 -13.55
N LEU A 93 4.54 7.87 -12.74
CA LEU A 93 3.25 7.38 -12.24
C LEU A 93 2.55 8.42 -11.37
N ILE A 94 3.29 9.09 -10.48
CA ILE A 94 2.75 10.11 -9.58
C ILE A 94 2.29 11.35 -10.36
N GLU A 95 3.11 11.84 -11.28
CA GLU A 95 2.85 13.10 -11.99
C GLU A 95 1.77 12.96 -13.05
N SER A 96 1.75 11.84 -13.79
CA SER A 96 0.90 11.70 -14.97
C SER A 96 -0.25 10.73 -14.80
N LYS A 97 -0.18 9.78 -13.85
CA LYS A 97 -1.13 8.65 -13.71
C LYS A 97 -1.83 8.61 -12.34
N ASP A 98 -2.00 9.77 -11.69
CA ASP A 98 -2.68 9.92 -10.39
C ASP A 98 -4.05 9.20 -10.34
N SER A 99 -4.86 9.29 -11.40
CA SER A 99 -6.17 8.62 -11.46
C SER A 99 -6.07 7.09 -11.38
N TRP A 100 -5.06 6.50 -12.04
CA TRP A 100 -4.82 5.06 -11.99
C TRP A 100 -4.33 4.62 -10.61
N LEU A 101 -3.42 5.39 -10.00
CA LEU A 101 -2.94 5.14 -8.64
C LEU A 101 -4.07 5.18 -7.61
N ARG A 102 -5.02 6.12 -7.76
CA ARG A 102 -6.21 6.20 -6.90
C ARG A 102 -7.16 5.01 -7.09
N THR A 103 -7.36 4.58 -8.33
CA THR A 103 -8.24 3.44 -8.64
C THR A 103 -7.66 2.14 -8.10
N HIS A 104 -6.34 1.99 -8.12
CA HIS A 104 -5.62 0.80 -7.68
C HIS A 104 -4.91 1.00 -6.34
N PHE A 105 -5.45 1.89 -5.49
CA PHE A 105 -4.74 2.39 -4.32
C PHE A 105 -4.32 1.28 -3.35
N ILE A 106 -5.23 0.36 -2.99
CA ILE A 106 -4.94 -0.73 -2.04
C ILE A 106 -3.83 -1.64 -2.59
N PHE A 107 -3.94 -2.01 -3.88
CA PHE A 107 -2.94 -2.82 -4.57
C PHE A 107 -1.55 -2.15 -4.56
N VAL A 108 -1.50 -0.87 -4.96
CA VAL A 108 -0.26 -0.10 -4.98
C VAL A 108 0.32 0.04 -3.57
N TYR A 109 -0.51 0.38 -2.58
CA TYR A 109 -0.07 0.52 -1.20
C TYR A 109 0.51 -0.80 -0.66
N HIS A 110 -0.16 -1.93 -0.91
CA HIS A 110 0.28 -3.25 -0.46
C HIS A 110 1.66 -3.61 -1.02
N SER A 111 1.83 -3.38 -2.32
CA SER A 111 3.07 -3.69 -3.02
C SER A 111 4.27 -2.85 -2.55
N ILE A 112 4.11 -1.55 -2.31
CA ILE A 112 5.22 -0.66 -1.94
C ILE A 112 5.89 -1.12 -0.65
N PHE A 113 5.09 -1.52 0.33
CA PHE A 113 5.60 -2.00 1.61
C PHE A 113 6.15 -3.42 1.57
N LYS A 114 5.86 -4.19 0.53
CA LYS A 114 6.51 -5.48 0.25
C LYS A 114 7.93 -5.32 -0.30
N HIS A 115 8.17 -4.27 -1.09
CA HIS A 115 9.44 -4.04 -1.81
C HIS A 115 10.31 -2.90 -1.24
N SER A 116 9.83 -2.22 -0.18
CA SER A 116 10.53 -1.32 0.77
C SER A 116 11.42 -0.17 0.23
N LYS A 117 11.40 0.11 -1.08
CA LYS A 117 12.28 1.12 -1.71
C LYS A 117 11.57 2.30 -2.39
N PHE A 118 10.25 2.28 -2.56
CA PHE A 118 9.49 3.32 -3.29
C PHE A 118 9.08 4.50 -2.40
N LYS A 119 10.04 5.37 -2.05
CA LYS A 119 9.83 6.48 -1.10
C LYS A 119 8.89 7.57 -1.63
N ASN A 120 8.90 7.86 -2.94
CA ASN A 120 8.05 8.92 -3.50
C ASN A 120 6.59 8.46 -3.53
N LEU A 121 6.33 7.21 -3.93
CA LEU A 121 5.02 6.61 -3.90
C LEU A 121 4.52 6.39 -2.47
N GLU A 122 5.37 5.97 -1.53
CA GLU A 122 5.03 5.92 -0.11
C GLU A 122 4.55 7.29 0.39
N LYS A 123 5.32 8.35 0.11
CA LYS A 123 4.95 9.72 0.49
C LYS A 123 3.65 10.18 -0.16
N PHE A 124 3.47 9.91 -1.45
CA PHE A 124 2.24 10.22 -2.19
C PHE A 124 1.03 9.52 -1.55
N CYS A 125 1.14 8.21 -1.31
CA CYS A 125 0.07 7.41 -0.74
C CYS A 125 -0.25 7.84 0.69
N ASN A 126 0.77 8.01 1.54
CA ASN A 126 0.58 8.47 2.91
C ASN A 126 -0.10 9.84 2.95
N GLY A 127 0.23 10.75 2.02
CA GLY A 127 -0.44 12.05 1.90
C GLY A 127 -1.95 11.97 1.62
N ILE A 128 -2.43 10.84 1.08
CA ILE A 128 -3.85 10.51 0.91
C ILE A 128 -4.39 9.84 2.18
N VAL A 129 -3.70 8.80 2.69
CA VAL A 129 -4.14 8.03 3.87
C VAL A 129 -4.32 8.92 5.09
N VAL A 130 -3.38 9.84 5.35
CA VAL A 130 -3.48 10.71 6.54
C VAL A 130 -4.75 11.55 6.53
N LYS A 131 -5.26 11.94 5.35
CA LYS A 131 -6.49 12.72 5.18
C LYS A 131 -7.74 11.84 5.17
N HIS A 132 -7.64 10.64 4.63
CA HIS A 132 -8.74 9.68 4.47
C HIS A 132 -8.32 8.29 4.95
N PRO A 133 -8.18 8.06 6.26
CA PRO A 133 -7.61 6.81 6.77
C PRO A 133 -8.50 5.59 6.49
N SER A 134 -9.81 5.80 6.38
CA SER A 134 -10.78 4.74 6.09
C SER A 134 -10.45 3.93 4.84
N ILE A 135 -9.84 4.55 3.82
CA ILE A 135 -9.43 3.86 2.59
C ILE A 135 -8.58 2.62 2.89
N ILE A 136 -7.66 2.71 3.85
CA ILE A 136 -6.81 1.58 4.26
C ILE A 136 -7.46 0.79 5.40
N PHE A 137 -7.89 1.46 6.46
CA PHE A 137 -8.32 0.78 7.69
C PHE A 137 -9.63 -0.02 7.52
N GLU A 138 -10.54 0.46 6.68
CA GLU A 138 -11.82 -0.23 6.39
C GLU A 138 -11.72 -1.20 5.21
N SER A 139 -10.56 -1.27 4.54
CA SER A 139 -10.35 -2.20 3.43
C SER A 139 -10.50 -3.66 3.89
N ALA A 140 -11.08 -4.48 3.01
CA ALA A 140 -11.15 -5.93 3.21
C ALA A 140 -9.75 -6.57 3.27
N GLU A 141 -8.77 -5.96 2.62
CA GLU A 141 -7.39 -6.42 2.55
C GLU A 141 -6.55 -5.91 3.72
N PHE A 142 -7.14 -5.12 4.64
CA PHE A 142 -6.42 -4.49 5.74
C PHE A 142 -5.58 -5.48 6.56
N SER A 143 -6.15 -6.64 6.87
CA SER A 143 -5.47 -7.71 7.62
C SER A 143 -4.26 -8.30 6.90
N SER A 144 -4.10 -8.08 5.60
CA SER A 144 -3.00 -8.62 4.80
C SER A 144 -1.80 -7.68 4.66
N PHE A 145 -1.91 -6.44 5.14
CA PHE A 145 -0.79 -5.49 5.09
C PHE A 145 0.37 -5.93 5.97
N HIS A 146 1.58 -5.64 5.52
CA HIS A 146 2.79 -5.82 6.31
C HIS A 146 2.88 -4.78 7.44
N GLU A 147 3.56 -5.11 8.56
CA GLU A 147 3.70 -4.20 9.72
C GLU A 147 4.30 -2.84 9.32
N SER A 148 5.24 -2.83 8.37
CA SER A 148 5.86 -1.61 7.84
C SER A 148 4.84 -0.61 7.31
N ALA A 149 3.75 -1.07 6.70
CA ALA A 149 2.69 -0.22 6.18
C ALA A 149 1.92 0.48 7.32
N LEU A 150 1.61 -0.26 8.39
CA LEU A 150 0.99 0.29 9.60
C LEU A 150 1.93 1.28 10.30
N THR A 151 3.17 0.88 10.52
CA THR A 151 4.21 1.71 11.13
C THR A 151 4.40 3.02 10.36
N SER A 152 4.34 2.99 9.03
CA SER A 152 4.43 4.19 8.18
C SER A 152 3.26 5.15 8.45
N ILE A 153 2.02 4.65 8.45
CA ILE A 153 0.82 5.47 8.74
C ILE A 153 0.85 6.03 10.17
N LEU A 154 1.19 5.20 11.16
CA LEU A 154 1.12 5.57 12.58
C LEU A 154 2.14 6.65 12.98
N LYS A 155 3.23 6.82 12.24
CA LYS A 155 4.22 7.89 12.43
C LYS A 155 3.67 9.29 12.16
N HIS A 156 2.61 9.42 11.34
CA HIS A 156 2.11 10.72 10.91
C HIS A 156 1.26 11.43 11.98
N ASP A 157 1.74 12.58 12.47
CA ASP A 157 0.99 13.41 13.43
C ASP A 157 -0.31 13.99 12.84
N ASP A 158 -0.42 14.08 11.51
CA ASP A 158 -1.57 14.62 10.79
C ASP A 158 -2.63 13.57 10.38
N LEU A 159 -2.49 12.32 10.86
CA LEU A 159 -3.48 11.27 10.62
C LEU A 159 -4.85 11.62 11.24
N GLN A 160 -5.86 11.76 10.38
CA GLN A 160 -7.23 12.14 10.72
C GLN A 160 -8.05 10.97 11.31
N MET A 161 -7.62 10.41 12.43
CA MET A 161 -8.31 9.32 13.12
C MET A 161 -8.12 9.41 14.64
N LYS A 162 -9.14 9.03 15.42
CA LYS A 162 -9.04 9.02 16.88
C LYS A 162 -8.13 7.88 17.35
N GLU A 163 -7.32 8.13 18.38
CA GLU A 163 -6.40 7.11 18.92
C GLU A 163 -7.09 5.82 19.36
N SER A 164 -8.33 5.89 19.87
CA SER A 164 -9.05 4.68 20.26
C SER A 164 -9.58 3.87 19.07
N GLU A 165 -9.80 4.50 17.92
CA GLU A 165 -10.13 3.82 16.67
C GLU A 165 -8.88 3.18 16.07
N ILE A 166 -7.76 3.91 16.08
CA ILE A 166 -6.45 3.38 15.69
C ILE A 166 -6.12 2.11 16.49
N TRP A 167 -6.30 2.15 17.81
CA TRP A 167 -6.09 0.99 18.68
C TRP A 167 -6.93 -0.22 18.25
N ASN A 168 -8.23 -0.01 17.97
CA ASN A 168 -9.11 -1.09 17.51
C ASN A 168 -8.59 -1.73 16.22
N TYR A 169 -8.11 -0.92 15.27
CA TYR A 169 -7.55 -1.44 14.02
C TYR A 169 -6.22 -2.17 14.22
N VAL A 170 -5.35 -1.69 15.11
CA VAL A 170 -4.10 -2.41 15.44
C VAL A 170 -4.41 -3.79 16.03
N ILE A 171 -5.40 -3.88 16.92
CA ILE A 171 -5.84 -5.17 17.49
C ILE A 171 -6.51 -6.06 16.43
N LYS A 172 -7.33 -5.49 15.53
CA LYS A 172 -7.93 -6.22 14.39
C LYS A 172 -6.85 -6.81 13.48
N TRP A 173 -5.83 -6.02 13.15
CA TRP A 173 -4.70 -6.50 12.35
C TRP A 173 -3.92 -7.60 13.08
N LEU A 174 -3.61 -7.38 14.36
CA LEU A 174 -2.88 -8.32 15.21
C LEU A 174 -3.51 -9.72 15.25
N THR A 175 -4.83 -9.74 15.48
CA THR A 175 -5.60 -10.99 15.57
C THR A 175 -5.65 -11.72 14.23
N ALA A 176 -5.66 -10.99 13.12
CA ALA A 176 -5.64 -11.59 11.79
C ALA A 176 -4.26 -12.17 11.40
N GLN A 177 -3.17 -11.58 11.88
CA GLN A 177 -1.80 -12.08 11.64
C GLN A 177 -1.48 -13.37 12.41
N ASN A 178 -2.25 -13.68 13.46
CA ASN A 178 -1.98 -14.81 14.34
C ASN A 178 -3.22 -15.73 14.42
N PRO A 179 -3.51 -16.50 13.35
CA PRO A 179 -4.73 -17.30 13.24
C PRO A 179 -4.78 -18.47 14.24
N THR A 180 -3.65 -18.80 14.88
CA THR A 180 -3.56 -19.84 15.93
C THR A 180 -4.04 -19.34 17.29
N LEU A 181 -4.33 -18.04 17.44
CA LEU A 181 -4.82 -17.49 18.70
C LEU A 181 -6.23 -17.99 19.02
N PRO A 182 -6.50 -18.31 20.30
CA PRO A 182 -7.86 -18.56 20.74
C PRO A 182 -8.78 -17.37 20.46
N ALA A 183 -10.03 -17.64 20.11
CA ALA A 183 -11.02 -16.61 19.82
C ALA A 183 -11.33 -15.72 21.03
N LYS A 184 -11.22 -16.27 22.24
CA LYS A 184 -11.43 -15.56 23.50
C LYS A 184 -10.09 -15.13 24.09
N LEU A 185 -10.02 -13.88 24.50
CA LEU A 185 -8.81 -13.29 25.09
C LEU A 185 -8.42 -13.96 26.41
N GLU A 186 -9.39 -14.49 27.16
CA GLU A 186 -9.18 -15.19 28.42
C GLU A 186 -8.41 -16.51 28.25
N GLU A 187 -8.42 -17.09 27.05
CA GLU A 187 -7.76 -18.35 26.73
C GLU A 187 -6.30 -18.15 26.26
N TRP A 188 -5.84 -16.91 26.17
CA TRP A 188 -4.49 -16.61 25.67
C TRP A 188 -3.41 -16.94 26.71
N SER A 189 -2.44 -17.74 26.28
CA SER A 189 -1.25 -18.06 27.08
C SER A 189 -0.30 -16.86 27.18
N ASP A 190 0.60 -16.88 28.16
CA ASP A 190 1.65 -15.85 28.27
C ASP A 190 2.60 -15.87 27.05
N GLU A 191 2.83 -17.03 26.45
CA GLU A 191 3.61 -17.18 25.22
C GLU A 191 2.94 -16.48 24.04
N ASN A 192 1.61 -16.61 23.90
CA ASN A 192 0.85 -15.86 22.90
C ASN A 192 1.06 -14.36 23.08
N PHE A 193 0.93 -13.83 24.31
CA PHE A 193 1.15 -12.41 24.56
C PHE A 193 2.58 -11.94 24.25
N MET A 194 3.58 -12.78 24.53
CA MET A 194 4.99 -12.46 24.23
C MET A 194 5.25 -12.38 22.73
N THR A 195 4.74 -13.34 21.94
CA THR A 195 4.87 -13.31 20.47
C THR A 195 4.24 -12.03 19.91
N LEU A 196 3.03 -11.69 20.36
CA LEU A 196 2.32 -10.48 19.90
C LEU A 196 3.05 -9.20 20.27
N LYS A 197 3.62 -9.15 21.47
CA LYS A 197 4.43 -8.02 21.92
C LYS A 197 5.64 -7.78 21.02
N ILE A 198 6.32 -8.86 20.60
CA ILE A 198 7.47 -8.77 19.69
C ILE A 198 7.01 -8.32 18.31
N THR A 199 5.96 -8.92 17.75
CA THR A 199 5.43 -8.60 16.41
C THR A 199 4.92 -7.17 16.29
N LEU A 200 4.42 -6.56 17.36
CA LEU A 200 3.89 -5.20 17.32
C LEU A 200 4.79 -4.16 17.96
N GLN A 201 6.02 -4.50 18.33
CA GLN A 201 6.85 -3.59 19.13
C GLN A 201 6.95 -2.19 18.50
N GLN A 202 7.09 -2.12 17.17
CA GLN A 202 7.16 -0.84 16.45
C GLN A 202 5.80 -0.13 16.46
N CYS A 203 4.72 -0.82 16.08
CA CYS A 203 3.38 -0.25 16.08
C CYS A 203 2.93 0.25 17.47
N LEU A 204 3.16 -0.54 18.52
CA LEU A 204 2.78 -0.19 19.90
C LEU A 204 3.48 1.07 20.38
N SER A 205 4.75 1.27 20.00
CA SER A 205 5.51 2.47 20.36
C SER A 205 4.98 3.76 19.73
N LEU A 206 4.18 3.64 18.65
CA LEU A 206 3.64 4.78 17.89
C LEU A 206 2.21 5.18 18.30
N ILE A 207 1.59 4.44 19.23
CA ILE A 207 0.27 4.75 19.77
C ILE A 207 0.37 5.86 20.81
N ARG A 208 -0.49 6.87 20.72
CA ARG A 208 -0.50 7.99 21.67
C ARG A 208 -1.44 7.65 22.83
N TYR A 209 -1.04 6.69 23.68
CA TYR A 209 -1.90 6.13 24.73
C TYR A 209 -2.53 7.17 25.67
N PHE A 210 -1.77 8.22 26.03
CA PHE A 210 -2.24 9.30 26.91
C PHE A 210 -3.29 10.23 26.26
N HIS A 211 -3.55 10.06 24.96
CA HIS A 211 -4.59 10.77 24.23
C HIS A 211 -5.82 9.87 23.97
N ILE A 212 -5.83 8.65 24.49
CA ILE A 212 -7.00 7.77 24.45
C ILE A 212 -7.94 8.11 25.62
N PRO A 213 -9.26 8.25 25.40
CA PRO A 213 -10.20 8.51 26.48
C PRO A 213 -10.11 7.46 27.60
N ASN A 214 -10.19 7.90 28.86
CA ASN A 214 -10.04 7.02 30.03
C ASN A 214 -10.98 5.80 30.00
N SER A 215 -12.22 5.97 29.51
CA SER A 215 -13.15 4.87 29.30
C SER A 215 -12.59 3.81 28.34
N ASP A 216 -12.04 4.25 27.21
CA ASP A 216 -11.45 3.39 26.20
C ASP A 216 -10.15 2.72 26.70
N VAL A 217 -9.36 3.39 27.54
CA VAL A 217 -8.23 2.73 28.20
C VAL A 217 -8.70 1.55 29.07
N VAL A 218 -9.79 1.72 29.82
CA VAL A 218 -10.33 0.67 30.70
C VAL A 218 -10.98 -0.47 29.91
N TYR A 219 -11.76 -0.17 28.88
CA TYR A 219 -12.52 -1.20 28.15
C TYR A 219 -11.74 -1.83 26.98
N LYS A 220 -10.90 -1.07 26.29
CA LYS A 220 -10.21 -1.51 25.06
C LYS A 220 -8.73 -1.85 25.29
N ILE A 221 -8.02 -1.12 26.15
CA ILE A 221 -6.56 -1.31 26.33
C ILE A 221 -6.25 -2.28 27.46
N LYS A 222 -6.89 -2.12 28.62
CA LYS A 222 -6.70 -2.97 29.81
C LYS A 222 -6.73 -4.49 29.53
N PRO A 223 -7.61 -5.02 28.66
CA PRO A 223 -7.61 -6.45 28.35
C PRO A 223 -6.26 -6.93 27.78
N TYR A 224 -5.59 -6.08 27.00
CA TYR A 224 -4.31 -6.36 26.37
C TYR A 224 -3.09 -5.89 27.18
N LYS A 225 -3.24 -5.49 28.45
CA LYS A 225 -2.14 -4.94 29.27
C LYS A 225 -0.83 -5.75 29.27
N LYS A 226 -0.90 -7.06 29.00
CA LYS A 226 0.27 -7.96 28.95
C LYS A 226 1.19 -7.68 27.75
N ILE A 227 0.68 -7.12 26.64
CA ILE A 227 1.52 -6.73 25.49
C ILE A 227 2.24 -5.41 25.71
N LEU A 228 1.77 -4.59 26.65
CA LEU A 228 2.36 -3.28 26.95
C LEU A 228 3.57 -3.42 27.85
N ASP A 229 4.45 -2.41 27.82
CA ASP A 229 5.52 -2.31 28.79
C ASP A 229 4.98 -2.04 30.19
N LYS A 230 5.62 -2.67 31.18
CA LYS A 230 5.18 -2.57 32.59
C LYS A 230 5.15 -1.11 33.06
N GLN A 231 6.14 -0.32 32.65
CA GLN A 231 6.21 1.11 32.96
C GLN A 231 5.05 1.87 32.32
N LEU A 232 4.83 1.69 31.02
CA LEU A 232 3.71 2.31 30.30
C LEU A 232 2.36 2.00 30.94
N TRP A 233 2.12 0.74 31.32
CA TRP A 233 0.87 0.37 31.99
C TRP A 233 0.74 0.99 33.39
N ASN A 234 1.85 1.13 34.13
CA ASN A 234 1.85 1.79 35.42
C ASN A 234 1.51 3.28 35.28
N ASP A 235 2.15 3.96 34.33
CA ASP A 235 1.91 5.37 34.04
C ASP A 235 0.49 5.63 33.53
N LEU A 236 -0.07 4.73 32.70
CA LEU A 236 -1.47 4.82 32.28
C LEU A 236 -2.43 4.68 33.47
N LYS A 237 -2.17 3.76 34.41
CA LYS A 237 -2.99 3.65 35.63
C LYS A 237 -2.89 4.90 36.50
N LEU A 238 -1.68 5.47 36.64
CA LEU A 238 -1.48 6.71 37.37
C LEU A 238 -2.26 7.85 36.71
N HIS A 239 -2.17 7.99 35.39
CA HIS A 239 -2.89 9.02 34.64
C HIS A 239 -4.41 8.87 34.75
N LEU A 240 -4.93 7.63 34.78
CA LEU A 240 -6.36 7.36 35.01
C LEU A 240 -6.84 7.83 36.39
N MET A 241 -5.98 7.79 37.42
CA MET A 241 -6.31 8.18 38.79
C MET A 241 -6.01 9.67 39.07
N LEU A 242 -4.89 10.16 38.52
CA LEU A 242 -4.28 11.45 38.79
C LEU A 242 -3.72 12.02 37.47
N PRO A 243 -4.57 12.61 36.60
CA PRO A 243 -4.19 13.00 35.23
C PRO A 243 -3.10 14.08 35.17
N ASN A 244 -2.89 14.83 36.25
CA ASN A 244 -1.94 15.94 36.32
C ASN A 244 -0.55 15.53 36.86
N GLN A 245 -0.31 14.25 37.15
CA GLN A 245 0.98 13.79 37.62
C GLN A 245 1.97 13.58 36.47
N PRO A 246 3.27 13.86 36.69
CA PRO A 246 4.31 13.52 35.73
C PRO A 246 4.41 11.99 35.59
N VAL A 247 4.61 11.53 34.36
CA VAL A 247 4.84 10.12 34.02
C VAL A 247 6.26 9.94 33.49
N GLU A 248 6.82 8.74 33.66
CA GLU A 248 8.18 8.43 33.20
C GLU A 248 8.20 7.97 31.73
N SER A 249 7.07 7.45 31.23
CA SER A 249 6.90 7.04 29.84
C SER A 249 6.99 8.20 28.88
N THR A 250 7.57 7.96 27.70
CA THR A 250 7.59 8.93 26.60
C THR A 250 6.17 9.23 26.12
N ILE A 251 5.73 10.48 26.29
CA ILE A 251 4.43 10.93 25.78
C ILE A 251 4.62 11.46 24.36
N LEU A 252 4.01 10.77 23.39
CA LEU A 252 3.92 11.27 22.03
C LEU A 252 2.93 12.44 21.94
N PRO A 253 3.17 13.46 21.10
CA PRO A 253 2.26 14.58 20.94
C PRO A 253 0.89 14.12 20.36
N PRO A 254 -0.20 14.86 20.66
CA PRO A 254 -1.52 14.56 20.09
C PRO A 254 -1.50 14.68 18.56
N ARG A 255 -2.33 13.87 17.89
CA ARG A 255 -2.54 14.03 16.45
C ARG A 255 -3.33 15.29 16.13
N ILE A 256 -2.96 15.97 15.05
CA ILE A 256 -3.57 17.21 14.59
C ILE A 256 -4.85 16.85 13.82
N LEU A 257 -5.95 16.66 14.55
CA LEU A 257 -7.26 16.45 13.95
C LEU A 257 -7.83 17.79 13.48
N LYS A 258 -8.10 17.91 12.19
CA LYS A 258 -8.86 19.03 11.63
C LYS A 258 -10.34 18.73 11.83
N GLN A 259 -11.12 19.73 12.23
CA GLN A 259 -12.58 19.58 12.32
C GLN A 259 -13.12 19.04 10.99
N GLU A 260 -13.91 17.98 11.09
CA GLU A 260 -14.61 17.35 9.97
C GLU A 260 -15.45 18.42 9.26
N LEU A 261 -14.97 18.89 8.11
CA LEU A 261 -15.90 19.32 7.06
C LEU A 261 -16.77 18.09 6.77
N PRO A 262 -18.09 18.26 6.52
CA PRO A 262 -18.99 17.14 6.32
C PRO A 262 -18.34 16.17 5.35
N VAL A 263 -18.32 14.89 5.74
CA VAL A 263 -17.92 13.78 4.90
C VAL A 263 -18.81 13.83 3.67
N ARG A 264 -18.43 14.64 2.67
CA ARG A 264 -18.57 14.18 1.31
C ARG A 264 -17.78 12.90 1.35
N MET A 265 -18.47 11.76 1.28
CA MET A 265 -17.83 10.58 0.72
C MET A 265 -16.98 11.14 -0.40
N VAL A 266 -15.66 11.02 -0.29
CA VAL A 266 -14.84 11.32 -1.44
C VAL A 266 -15.35 10.31 -2.45
N GLU A 267 -16.21 10.79 -3.36
CA GLU A 267 -16.55 10.16 -4.60
C GLU A 267 -15.21 10.05 -5.32
N LEU A 268 -14.41 9.05 -4.92
CA LEU A 268 -13.18 8.64 -5.56
C LEU A 268 -13.48 8.10 -6.97
N PHE A 269 -14.76 7.95 -7.29
CA PHE A 269 -15.31 7.49 -8.54
C PHE A 269 -16.22 8.59 -9.10
N SER A 270 -15.87 9.09 -10.28
CA SER A 270 -16.62 10.03 -11.14
C SER A 270 -17.81 10.77 -10.51
N ILE A 271 -17.69 12.08 -10.30
CA ILE A 271 -18.76 13.03 -9.87
C ILE A 271 -20.06 12.93 -10.72
N ILE A 272 -20.01 12.30 -11.90
CA ILE A 272 -21.12 12.26 -12.87
C ILE A 272 -21.83 10.89 -12.90
N ILE A 273 -21.15 9.78 -12.61
CA ILE A 273 -21.72 8.43 -12.73
C ILE A 273 -21.37 7.61 -11.49
N ILE A 274 -22.34 7.48 -10.58
CA ILE A 274 -22.26 6.58 -9.42
C ILE A 274 -22.47 5.11 -9.83
N GLU A 275 -22.11 4.17 -8.96
CA GLU A 275 -22.16 2.72 -9.23
C GLU A 275 -23.58 2.21 -9.58
N GLU A 276 -24.61 2.87 -9.04
CA GLU A 276 -26.02 2.61 -9.42
C GLU A 276 -26.31 3.03 -10.86
N ASN A 277 -25.77 4.18 -11.31
CA ASN A 277 -25.89 4.64 -12.69
C ASN A 277 -25.16 3.68 -13.64
N ALA A 278 -23.98 3.18 -13.24
CA ALA A 278 -23.23 2.18 -14.00
C ALA A 278 -24.03 0.89 -14.21
N SER A 279 -24.65 0.39 -13.15
CA SER A 279 -25.46 -0.82 -13.16
C SER A 279 -26.74 -0.65 -14.00
N MET A 280 -27.32 0.56 -13.97
CA MET A 280 -28.48 0.92 -14.78
C MET A 280 -28.12 1.02 -16.27
N ILE A 281 -27.03 1.71 -16.62
CA ILE A 281 -26.52 1.81 -18.00
C ILE A 281 -26.20 0.41 -18.56
N SER A 282 -25.59 -0.44 -17.75
CA SER A 282 -25.24 -1.82 -18.12
C SER A 282 -26.49 -2.66 -18.39
N SER A 283 -27.57 -2.46 -17.61
CA SER A 283 -28.85 -3.12 -17.88
C SER A 283 -29.51 -2.64 -19.18
N TRP A 284 -29.32 -1.37 -19.56
CA TRP A 284 -29.82 -0.83 -20.83
C TRP A 284 -29.05 -1.37 -22.04
N ILE A 285 -27.72 -1.52 -21.93
CA ILE A 285 -26.88 -2.14 -22.96
C ILE A 285 -27.37 -3.57 -23.25
N ASP A 286 -27.68 -4.33 -22.21
CA ASP A 286 -28.16 -5.71 -22.31
C ASP A 286 -29.70 -5.83 -22.52
N LYS A 287 -30.41 -4.70 -22.64
CA LYS A 287 -31.89 -4.63 -22.80
C LYS A 287 -32.66 -5.36 -21.70
N LYS A 288 -32.15 -5.36 -20.46
CA LYS A 288 -32.86 -5.89 -19.29
C LYS A 288 -33.76 -4.83 -18.66
N ILE A 289 -34.91 -5.29 -18.14
CA ILE A 289 -35.90 -4.45 -17.44
C ILE A 289 -35.47 -4.16 -16.00
N THR A 290 -34.75 -5.09 -15.37
CA THR A 290 -34.23 -4.97 -14.01
C THR A 290 -32.74 -4.63 -14.03
N SER A 291 -32.33 -3.65 -13.22
CA SER A 291 -30.93 -3.27 -13.07
C SER A 291 -30.08 -4.42 -12.53
N TYR A 292 -28.82 -4.47 -12.94
CA TYR A 292 -27.84 -5.33 -12.28
C TYR A 292 -27.58 -4.83 -10.85
N SER A 293 -27.14 -5.73 -9.96
CA SER A 293 -26.51 -5.31 -8.70
C SER A 293 -25.05 -4.96 -8.97
N SER A 294 -24.47 -4.10 -8.13
CA SER A 294 -23.05 -3.70 -8.24
C SER A 294 -22.09 -4.88 -8.30
N ARG A 295 -22.41 -5.99 -7.64
CA ARG A 295 -21.58 -7.21 -7.60
C ARG A 295 -21.72 -8.12 -8.83
N ASN A 296 -22.76 -7.93 -9.65
CA ASN A 296 -23.12 -8.85 -10.73
C ASN A 296 -23.20 -8.15 -12.09
N ASN A 297 -22.55 -6.99 -12.24
CA ASN A 297 -22.53 -6.23 -13.47
C ASN A 297 -21.50 -6.85 -14.46
N PRO A 298 -21.91 -7.28 -15.66
CA PRO A 298 -20.99 -7.85 -16.65
C PRO A 298 -20.13 -6.80 -17.38
N HIS A 299 -20.43 -5.50 -17.23
CA HIS A 299 -19.73 -4.41 -17.91
C HIS A 299 -18.90 -3.58 -16.92
N GLU A 300 -17.61 -3.41 -17.21
CA GLU A 300 -16.70 -2.57 -16.42
C GLU A 300 -16.64 -1.16 -17.03
N LEU A 301 -16.95 -0.13 -16.23
CA LEU A 301 -16.87 1.26 -16.69
C LEU A 301 -15.41 1.72 -16.72
N ILE A 302 -14.85 1.81 -17.92
CA ILE A 302 -13.53 2.42 -18.14
C ILE A 302 -13.74 3.92 -18.34
N ASN A 303 -13.36 4.73 -17.35
CA ASN A 303 -13.33 6.19 -17.50
C ASN A 303 -12.27 6.58 -18.54
N SER A 304 -12.68 6.84 -19.78
CA SER A 304 -11.82 7.47 -20.77
C SER A 304 -11.82 8.99 -20.56
N SER A 305 -11.15 9.46 -19.51
CA SER A 305 -10.80 10.87 -19.40
C SER A 305 -9.64 11.15 -20.36
N ARG A 306 -9.95 11.27 -21.66
CA ARG A 306 -9.04 11.80 -22.69
C ARG A 306 -9.58 13.16 -23.15
N LYS A 307 -8.82 14.21 -22.86
CA LYS A 307 -8.05 14.95 -23.86
C LYS A 307 -6.87 15.58 -23.16
#